data_AF-A0AA94S997-F1
#
_entry.id   AF-A0AA94S997-F1
#
_cell.length_a   1.000
_cell.length_b   1.000
_cell.length_c   1.000
_cell.angle_alpha   90.00
_cell.angle_beta   90.00
_cell.angle_gamma   90.00
#
_symmetry.space_group_name_H-M   'P 1'
#
loop_
_entity.id
_entity.type
_entity.pdbx_description
1 polymer ?
#
loop_
_entity_poly.entity_id
_entity_poly.type
_entity_poly.pdbx_seq_one_letter_code
_entity_poly.pdbx_strand_id
1 'polypeptide(L)' 'MYEVIVYFDNMVDDVKVFETKESAKAEADKLGWKYRHSRLYRVEVRESK' A
#
# COMPACT_ATOMS: atom_id res chain seq x y z
N MET A 1 -12.48 -7.12 3.53
CA MET A 1 -11.88 -5.77 3.65
C MET A 1 -10.53 -5.79 2.95
N TYR A 2 -10.06 -4.67 2.41
CA TYR A 2 -8.74 -4.58 1.77
C TYR A 2 -7.84 -3.66 2.57
N GLU A 3 -6.56 -3.98 2.68
CA GLU A 3 -5.59 -3.18 3.42
C GLU A 3 -4.41 -2.89 2.52
N VAL A 4 -4.01 -1.63 2.44
CA VAL A 4 -2.77 -1.21 1.77
C VAL A 4 -1.77 -0.87 2.86
N ILE A 5 -0.70 -1.66 2.93
CA ILE A 5 0.39 -1.49 3.89
C ILE A 5 1.56 -0.88 3.14
N VAL A 6 2.03 0.25 3.63
CA VAL A 6 3.27 0.88 3.18
C VAL A 6 4.34 0.54 4.20
N TYR A 7 5.44 -0.02 3.70
CA TYR A 7 6.65 -0.25 4.47
C TYR A 7 7.71 0.75 4.05
N PHE A 8 8.41 1.32 5.02
CA PHE A 8 9.63 2.07 4.84
C PHE A 8 10.76 1.35 5.56
N ASP A 9 11.80 0.97 4.82
CA ASP A 9 12.95 0.25 5.37
C ASP A 9 12.56 -1.04 6.16
N ASN A 10 11.63 -1.81 5.59
CA ASN A 10 11.03 -3.00 6.19
C ASN A 10 10.24 -2.78 7.50
N MET A 11 10.00 -1.53 7.92
CA MET A 11 9.09 -1.19 9.00
C MET A 11 7.76 -0.73 8.44
N VAL A 12 6.65 -1.07 9.11
CA VAL A 12 5.32 -0.56 8.73
C VAL A 12 5.28 0.94 8.98
N ASP A 13 5.11 1.71 7.92
CA ASP A 13 5.03 3.17 7.94
C ASP A 13 3.56 3.62 8.03
N ASP A 14 2.71 3.07 7.17
CA ASP A 14 1.29 3.43 7.08
C ASP A 14 0.42 2.22 6.74
N VAL A 15 -0.77 2.14 7.32
CA VAL A 15 -1.77 1.11 7.01
C VAL A 15 -3.10 1.78 6.71
N LYS A 16 -3.60 1.57 5.49
CA LYS A 16 -4.91 2.07 5.07
C LYS A 16 -5.87 0.93 4.82
N VAL A 17 -7.02 0.98 5.48
CA VAL A 17 -8.11 0.02 5.29
C VAL A 17 -9.12 0.58 4.30
N PHE A 18 -9.56 -0.26 3.38
CA PHE A 18 -10.47 0.03 2.29
C PHE A 18 -11.60 -1.01 2.28
N GLU A 19 -12.80 -0.57 1.88
CA GLU A 19 -13.96 -1.44 1.77
C GLU A 19 -13.96 -2.21 0.44
N THR A 20 -13.39 -1.64 -0.61
CA THR A 20 -13.43 -2.19 -1.98
C THR A 20 -12.03 -2.45 -2.54
N LYS A 21 -11.92 -3.47 -3.40
CA LYS A 21 -10.65 -3.84 -4.05
C LYS A 21 -10.11 -2.74 -4.96
N GLU A 22 -11.01 -2.06 -5.68
CA GLU A 22 -10.66 -1.03 -6.63
C GLU A 22 -10.04 0.19 -5.95
N SER A 23 -10.60 0.61 -4.80
CA SER A 23 -10.04 1.72 -4.03
C SER A 23 -8.66 1.40 -3.46
N ALA A 24 -8.49 0.20 -2.89
CA ALA A 24 -7.19 -0.27 -2.42
C ALA A 24 -6.14 -0.33 -3.54
N LYS A 25 -6.52 -0.85 -4.72
CA LYS A 25 -5.63 -0.91 -5.87
C LYS A 25 -5.24 0.48 -6.38
N ALA A 26 -6.20 1.39 -6.54
CA ALA A 26 -5.94 2.75 -7.00
C ALA A 26 -4.96 3.50 -6.07
N GLU A 27 -5.11 3.34 -4.75
CA GLU A 27 -4.19 3.96 -3.80
C GLU A 27 -2.80 3.30 -3.83
N ALA A 28 -2.73 1.96 -3.94
CA ALA A 28 -1.46 1.24 -4.06
C ALA A 28 -0.69 1.64 -5.33
N ASP A 29 -1.37 1.79 -6.47
CA ASP A 29 -0.78 2.28 -7.72
C ASP A 29 -0.22 3.70 -7.52
N LYS A 30 -1.01 4.61 -6.93
CA LYS A 30 -0.58 5.99 -6.63
C LYS A 30 0.65 6.03 -5.73
N LEU A 31 0.69 5.20 -4.69
CA LEU A 31 1.84 5.08 -3.78
C LEU A 31 3.05 4.47 -4.49
N GLY A 32 2.84 3.48 -5.35
CA GLY A 32 3.87 2.91 -6.22
C GLY A 32 4.52 3.95 -7.13
N TRP A 33 3.72 4.84 -7.72
CA TRP A 33 4.24 5.97 -8.52
C TRP A 33 5.01 6.98 -7.67
N LYS A 34 4.48 7.35 -6.49
CA LYS A 34 5.14 8.29 -5.56
C LYS A 34 6.50 7.78 -5.12
N TYR A 35 6.60 6.48 -4.81
CA TYR A 35 7.80 5.86 -4.27
C TYR A 35 8.64 5.11 -5.31
N ARG A 36 8.34 5.26 -6.61
CA ARG A 36 9.03 4.56 -7.71
C ARG A 36 10.56 4.76 -7.71
N HIS A 37 11.01 5.92 -7.24
CA HIS A 37 12.45 6.25 -7.13
C HIS A 37 13.06 5.90 -5.77
N SER A 38 12.23 5.55 -4.78
CA SER A 38 12.64 5.27 -3.42
C SER A 38 12.66 3.77 -3.20
N ARG A 39 13.85 3.16 -3.32
CA ARG A 39 14.05 1.71 -3.13
C ARG A 39 13.75 1.20 -1.70
N LEU A 40 13.61 2.11 -0.74
CA LEU A 40 13.32 1.82 0.67
C LEU A 40 11.83 1.60 0.93
N TYR A 41 10.96 2.08 0.03
CA TYR A 41 9.52 1.96 0.20
C TYR A 41 9.01 0.71 -0.51
N ARG A 42 8.14 -0.02 0.18
CA ARG A 42 7.43 -1.17 -0.36
C ARG A 42 5.95 -1.01 -0.06
N VAL A 43 5.11 -1.26 -1.05
CA VAL A 43 3.65 -1.19 -0.91
C VAL A 43 3.09 -2.60 -1.10
N GLU A 44 2.31 -3.09 -0.14
CA GLU A 44 1.60 -4.37 -0.23
C GLU A 44 0.10 -4.15 -0.09
N VAL A 45 -0.68 -4.85 -0.91
CA VAL A 45 -2.14 -4.89 -0.77
C VAL A 45 -2.51 -6.26 -0.22
N ARG A 46 -3.15 -6.28 0.95
CA ARG A 46 -3.71 -7.48 1.56
C ARG A 46 -5.23 -7.47 1.45
N GLU A 47 -5.81 -8.65 1.28
CA GLU A 47 -7.23 -8.88 1.41
C GLU A 47 -7.47 -9.52 2.78
N SER A 48 -8.13 -8.79 3.68
CA SER A 48 -8.60 -9.32 4.96
C SER A 48 -9.88 -10.10 4.69
N LYS A 49 -9.75 -11.42 4.82
CA LYS A 49 -10.81 -12.44 4.68
C LYS A 49 -11.88 -12.34 5.76
#